data_AF-A0A268ELP5-F1
#
_entry.id   AF-A0A268ELP5-F1
#
_cell.length_a   1.000
_cell.length_b   1.000
_cell.length_c   1.000
_cell.angle_alpha   90.00
_cell.angle_beta   90.00
_cell.angle_gamma   90.00
#
_symmetry.space_group_name_H-M   'P 1'
#
loop_
_entity.id
_entity.type
_entity.pdbx_description
1 polymer ?
#
loop_
_entity_poly.entity_id
_entity_poly.type
_entity_poly.pdbx_seq_one_letter_code
_entity_poly.pdbx_strand_id
1 'polypeptide(L)'
;MPTAPPPPFVPQMQATPFAVDPGAIRGCLFRYTYVWLNNGEQFWFFPVFVGRTSVAGFRWFGFFWAYFGIDLNRIRSFTCF
;
A
#
# COMPACT_ATOMS: atom_id res chain seq x y z
N MET A 1 13.08 8.23 -2.67
CA MET A 1 12.84 6.77 -2.80
C MET A 1 13.08 6.14 -1.44
N PRO A 2 12.31 5.12 -1.03
CA PRO A 2 12.63 4.36 0.18
C PRO A 2 13.99 3.71 -0.03
N THR A 3 14.93 3.96 0.88
CA THR A 3 16.32 3.46 0.75
C THR A 3 16.52 2.11 1.41
N ALA A 4 15.58 1.65 2.24
CA ALA A 4 15.63 0.37 2.93
C ALA A 4 14.60 -0.62 2.35
N PRO A 5 14.89 -1.93 2.41
CA PRO A 5 13.89 -2.96 2.11
C PRO A 5 12.72 -2.88 3.10
N PRO A 6 11.52 -3.31 2.71
CA PRO A 6 10.40 -3.41 3.63
C PRO A 6 10.63 -4.53 4.66
N PRO A 7 9.81 -4.61 5.72
CA PRO A 7 9.88 -5.72 6.67
C PRO A 7 9.81 -7.09 5.97
N PRO A 8 10.63 -8.08 6.39
CA PRO A 8 10.76 -9.37 5.73
C PRO A 8 9.62 -10.35 6.08
N PHE A 9 8.42 -9.84 6.38
CA PHE A 9 7.24 -10.64 6.68
C PHE A 9 6.03 -10.11 5.90
N VAL A 10 5.04 -10.98 5.71
CA VAL A 10 3.73 -10.57 5.21
C VAL A 10 2.82 -10.41 6.42
N PRO A 11 2.26 -9.21 6.68
CA PRO A 11 1.33 -9.05 7.78
C PRO A 11 0.07 -9.88 7.57
N GLN A 12 -0.57 -10.31 8.65
CA GLN A 12 -1.90 -10.89 8.52
C GLN A 12 -2.88 -9.79 8.14
N MET A 13 -3.72 -10.06 7.14
CA MET A 13 -4.79 -9.16 6.73
C MET A 13 -5.76 -9.01 7.91
N GLN A 14 -5.57 -7.95 8.69
CA GLN A 14 -6.49 -7.61 9.75
C GLN A 14 -7.78 -7.14 9.10
N ALA A 15 -8.90 -7.74 9.49
CA ALA A 15 -10.22 -7.23 9.14
C ALA A 15 -10.41 -5.90 9.89
N THR A 16 -9.80 -4.83 9.38
CA THR A 16 -10.18 -3.47 9.77
C THR A 16 -11.68 -3.31 9.46
N PRO A 17 -12.48 -2.74 10.37
CA PRO A 17 -13.93 -2.71 10.24
C PRO A 17 -14.33 -1.96 8.96
N PHE A 18 -14.59 -2.76 7.91
CA PHE A 18 -15.44 -2.66 6.73
C PHE A 18 -15.93 -1.32 6.16
N ALA A 19 -15.25 -0.23 6.43
CA ALA A 19 -15.32 0.98 5.64
C ALA A 19 -13.90 1.50 5.48
N VAL A 20 -13.11 0.80 4.67
CA VAL A 20 -11.87 1.38 4.16
C VAL A 20 -12.30 2.49 3.21
N ASP A 21 -12.59 3.67 3.76
CA ASP A 21 -12.65 4.87 2.95
C ASP A 21 -11.32 4.89 2.18
N PRO A 22 -11.35 4.89 0.84
CA PRO A 22 -10.11 4.90 0.06
C PRO A 22 -9.20 6.07 0.44
N GLY A 23 -9.74 7.14 1.03
CA GLY A 23 -8.99 8.25 1.62
C GLY A 23 -8.24 7.93 2.93
N ALA A 24 -8.57 6.86 3.66
CA ALA A 24 -7.92 6.48 4.92
C ALA A 24 -6.45 6.05 4.72
N ILE A 25 -6.07 5.61 3.51
CA ILE A 25 -4.67 5.30 3.18
C ILE A 25 -3.76 6.53 3.29
N ARG A 26 -4.32 7.76 3.33
CA ARG A 26 -3.56 8.98 3.65
C ARG A 26 -2.81 8.88 4.97
N GLY A 27 -3.34 8.13 5.95
CA GLY A 27 -2.66 7.88 7.23
C GLY A 27 -1.40 7.01 7.11
N CYS A 28 -1.21 6.36 5.95
CA CYS A 28 -0.05 5.53 5.66
C CYS A 28 0.98 6.20 4.75
N LEU A 29 0.80 7.49 4.41
CA LEU A 29 1.80 8.26 3.66
C LEU A 29 3.18 8.19 4.32
N PHE A 30 4.21 7.95 3.50
CA PHE A 30 5.61 7.82 3.92
C PHE A 30 5.89 6.69 4.91
N ARG A 31 5.04 5.65 4.93
CA ARG A 31 5.19 4.46 5.77
C ARG A 31 5.23 3.19 4.91
N TYR A 32 5.87 2.14 5.43
CA TYR A 32 5.80 0.83 4.80
C TYR A 32 4.37 0.31 4.90
N THR A 33 3.72 0.20 3.76
CA THR A 33 2.32 -0.19 3.66
C THR A 33 2.23 -1.50 2.91
N TYR A 34 1.69 -2.52 3.54
CA TYR A 34 1.34 -3.74 2.83
C TYR A 34 -0.07 -3.58 2.25
N VAL A 35 -0.23 -3.82 0.96
CA VAL A 35 -1.51 -3.65 0.26
C VAL A 35 -1.97 -4.98 -0.32
N TRP A 36 -3.27 -5.24 -0.21
CA TRP A 36 -3.96 -6.33 -0.87
C TRP A 36 -4.93 -5.74 -1.89
N LEU A 37 -4.85 -6.21 -3.13
CA LEU A 37 -5.72 -5.79 -4.22
C LEU A 37 -6.89 -6.76 -4.40
N ASN A 38 -7.95 -6.27 -5.04
CA ASN A 38 -9.16 -7.06 -5.33
C ASN A 38 -8.90 -8.24 -6.29
N ASN A 39 -7.85 -8.16 -7.12
CA ASN A 39 -7.43 -9.23 -8.02
C ASN A 39 -6.55 -10.30 -7.35
N GLY A 40 -6.31 -10.20 -6.04
CA GLY A 40 -5.46 -11.12 -5.28
C GLY A 40 -3.98 -10.75 -5.27
N GLU A 41 -3.55 -9.71 -5.99
CA GLU A 41 -2.19 -9.20 -5.85
C GLU A 41 -1.97 -8.62 -4.46
N GLN A 42 -0.77 -8.83 -3.92
CA GLN A 42 -0.35 -8.26 -2.66
C GLN A 42 1.12 -7.90 -2.71
N PHE A 43 1.48 -6.76 -2.13
CA PHE A 43 2.86 -6.27 -2.18
C PHE A 43 3.11 -5.21 -1.12
N TRP A 44 4.40 -5.00 -0.84
CA TRP A 44 4.87 -3.83 -0.13
C TRP A 44 4.82 -2.59 -1.01
N PHE A 45 4.25 -1.53 -0.45
CA PHE A 45 4.02 -0.25 -1.09
C PHE A 45 4.42 0.88 -0.15
N PHE A 46 5.03 1.92 -0.68
CA PHE A 46 5.43 3.11 0.05
C PHE A 46 4.73 4.31 -0.58
N PRO A 47 3.51 4.65 -0.11
CA PRO A 47 2.73 5.73 -0.70
C PRO A 47 3.37 7.09 -0.40
N VAL A 48 3.51 7.92 -1.42
CA VAL A 48 4.05 9.29 -1.31
C VAL A 48 3.02 10.36 -1.67
N PHE A 49 1.95 9.96 -2.35
CA PHE A 49 0.88 10.86 -2.75
C PHE A 49 -0.46 10.11 -2.81
N VAL A 50 -1.51 10.71 -2.26
CA VAL A 50 -2.89 10.21 -2.38
C VAL A 50 -3.75 11.29 -3.03
N GLY A 51 -4.25 10.99 -4.23
CA GLY A 51 -5.19 11.83 -4.96
C GLY A 51 -6.63 11.66 -4.48
N ARG A 52 -7.59 11.97 -5.36
CA ARG A 52 -9.02 11.77 -5.09
C ARG A 52 -9.43 10.30 -5.21
N THR A 53 -8.88 9.60 -6.20
CA THR A 53 -9.28 8.22 -6.56
C THR A 53 -8.09 7.28 -6.74
N SER A 54 -6.86 7.78 -6.60
CA SER A 54 -5.64 7.02 -6.81
C SER A 54 -4.60 7.32 -5.74
N VAL A 55 -3.67 6.39 -5.55
CA VAL A 55 -2.48 6.55 -4.71
C VAL A 55 -1.24 6.25 -5.56
N ALA A 56 -0.22 7.08 -5.39
CA ALA A 56 1.08 6.92 -6.04
C ALA A 56 2.18 6.79 -4.99
N GLY A 57 3.21 6.04 -5.34
CA GLY A 57 4.24 5.62 -4.40
C GLY A 57 5.29 4.75 -5.06
N PHE A 58 5.96 3.96 -4.23
CA PHE A 58 6.93 2.98 -4.69
C PHE A 58 6.45 1.57 -4.34
N ARG A 59 6.44 0.67 -5.32
CA ARG A 59 6.17 -0.76 -5.12
C ARG A 59 7.49 -1.52 -4.97
N TRP A 60 7.52 -2.45 -4.04
CA TRP A 60 8.65 -3.37 -3.86
C TRP A 60 8.51 -4.57 -4.81
N PHE A 61 9.58 -4.88 -5.53
CA PHE A 61 9.65 -6.03 -6.44
C PHE A 61 10.57 -7.15 -5.93
N GLY A 62 10.95 -7.13 -4.65
CA GLY A 62 11.83 -8.12 -4.03
C GLY A 62 13.28 -7.66 -3.93
N PHE A 63 13.75 -6.83 -4.88
CA PHE A 63 15.14 -6.33 -4.92
C PHE A 63 15.25 -4.81 -5.04
N PHE A 64 14.19 -4.13 -5.48
CA PHE A 64 14.18 -2.69 -5.68
C PHE A 64 12.78 -2.10 -5.53
N TRP A 65 12.76 -0.80 -5.30
CA TRP A 65 11.58 0.05 -5.30
C TRP A 65 11.40 0.67 -6.69
N ALA A 66 10.21 0.50 -7.29
CA ALA A 66 9.87 1.19 -8.53
C ALA A 66 8.64 2.08 -8.33
N TYR A 67 8.63 3.24 -8.98
CA TYR A 67 7.49 4.14 -8.92
C TYR A 67 6.25 3.47 -9.51
N PHE A 68 5.13 3.56 -8.80
CA PHE A 68 3.91 2.84 -9.12
C PHE A 68 2.68 3.60 -8.62
N GLY A 69 1.58 3.50 -9.35
CA GLY A 69 0.30 4.09 -8.97
C GLY A 69 -0.84 3.09 -9.13
N ILE A 70 -1.79 3.12 -8.20
CA ILE A 70 -3.00 2.29 -8.24
C ILE A 70 -4.25 3.10 -7.92
N ASP A 71 -5.36 2.70 -8.52
CA ASP A 71 -6.67 3.20 -8.15
C ASP A 71 -7.02 2.69 -6.74
N LEU A 72 -7.54 3.57 -5.90
CA LEU A 72 -7.95 3.22 -4.55
C LEU A 72 -9.07 2.18 -4.54
N ASN A 73 -9.92 2.18 -5.57
CA ASN A 73 -10.99 1.19 -5.78
C ASN A 73 -10.47 -0.23 -6.06
N ARG A 74 -9.17 -0.39 -6.38
CA ARG A 74 -8.54 -1.71 -6.54
C ARG A 74 -8.02 -2.26 -5.22
N ILE A 75 -7.88 -1.41 -4.19
CA ILE A 75 -7.34 -1.81 -2.90
C ILE A 75 -8.44 -2.47 -2.09
N ARG A 76 -8.24 -3.73 -1.74
CA ARG A 76 -9.13 -4.50 -0.88
C ARG A 76 -8.88 -4.21 0.59
N SER A 77 -7.61 -4.11 0.98
CA SER A 77 -7.18 -3.79 2.33
C SER A 77 -5.73 -3.29 2.32
N PHE A 78 -5.33 -2.64 3.39
CA PHE A 78 -3.95 -2.21 3.61
C PHE A 78 -3.61 -2.16 5.09
N THR A 79 -2.32 -2.23 5.40
CA THR A 79 -1.80 -2.05 6.77
C THR A 79 -0.46 -1.36 6.68
N CYS A 80 -0.26 -0.31 7.48
CA CYS A 80 1.02 0.40 7.55
C CYS A 80 1.73 0.23 8.88
N PHE A 81 3.07 0.30 8.82
CA PHE A 81 4.01 0.14 9.93
C PHE A 81 4.75 1.45 10.20
#